data_AF-A0A7K0Y6P0-F1
#
_entry.id   AF-A0A7K0Y6P0-F1
#
_cell.length_a   1.000
_cell.length_b   1.000
_cell.length_c   1.000
_cell.angle_alpha   90.00
_cell.angle_beta   90.00
_cell.angle_gamma   90.00
#
_symmetry.space_group_name_H-M   'P 1'
#
loop_
_entity.id
_entity.type
_entity.pdbx_description
1 polymer ?
#
loop_
_entity_poly.entity_id
_entity_poly.type
_entity_poly.pdbx_seq_one_letter_code
_entity_poly.pdbx_strand_id
1 'polypeptide(L)'
;MTDEKDRFLLDRRYSAAFENLEDSVLADLAAALEGDLKDGFARIIGLAEGAFDDKATLGAAVREGIAKRRMAHDAGVILAEPCTQWAIEELGDSSEDPTLDELNALLPQAIEKFGLEAVRLMVIQYSRSLKGFRELVNSDDRFAMGGTAAPVVVLEKDEAEQAAKREARKARKAAEAAKKAKQSGSRR
;
A
#
# COMPACT_ATOMS: atom_id res chain seq x y z
N MET A 1 12.18 -9.30 13.00
CA MET A 1 12.56 -7.91 13.35
C MET A 1 12.29 -6.92 12.21
N THR A 2 12.56 -7.24 10.94
CA THR A 2 12.21 -6.34 9.81
C THR A 2 10.69 -6.17 9.66
N ASP A 3 9.93 -7.25 9.78
CA ASP A 3 8.47 -7.26 9.60
C ASP A 3 7.70 -6.39 10.62
N GLU A 4 8.06 -6.47 11.90
CA GLU A 4 7.41 -5.69 12.96
C GLU A 4 7.68 -4.18 12.84
N LYS A 5 8.92 -3.81 12.50
CA LYS A 5 9.27 -2.43 12.16
C LYS A 5 8.49 -1.98 10.93
N ASP A 6 8.23 -2.91 10.00
CA ASP A 6 7.55 -2.59 8.76
C ASP A 6 6.08 -2.31 8.92
N ARG A 7 5.42 -3.16 9.70
CA ARG A 7 4.06 -2.96 10.16
C ARG A 7 3.90 -1.66 10.95
N PHE A 8 4.79 -1.36 11.89
CA PHE A 8 4.73 -0.12 12.66
C PHE A 8 4.79 1.14 11.78
N LEU A 9 5.67 1.13 10.78
CA LEU A 9 5.81 2.26 9.87
C LEU A 9 4.60 2.40 8.94
N LEU A 10 4.00 1.31 8.49
CA LEU A 10 2.75 1.35 7.71
C LEU A 10 1.59 1.87 8.57
N ASP A 11 1.45 1.39 9.80
CA ASP A 11 0.41 1.85 10.73
C ASP A 11 0.49 3.35 10.99
N ARG A 12 1.70 3.89 11.17
CA ARG A 12 1.92 5.33 11.28
C ARG A 12 1.53 6.10 10.02
N ARG A 13 1.80 5.55 8.83
CA ARG A 13 1.45 6.19 7.54
C ARG A 13 -0.06 6.21 7.33
N TYR A 14 -0.73 5.10 7.61
CA TYR A 14 -2.19 5.04 7.55
C TYR A 14 -2.84 5.97 8.57
N SER A 15 -2.32 6.03 9.80
CA SER A 15 -2.81 6.96 10.83
C SER A 15 -2.73 8.41 10.34
N ALA A 16 -1.56 8.82 9.80
CA ALA A 16 -1.39 10.16 9.25
C ALA A 16 -2.29 10.43 8.04
N ALA A 17 -2.53 9.43 7.18
CA ALA A 17 -3.48 9.56 6.08
C ALA A 17 -4.90 9.82 6.61
N PHE A 18 -5.37 9.02 7.57
CA PHE A 18 -6.69 9.17 8.16
C PHE A 18 -6.88 10.51 8.87
N GLU A 19 -5.87 11.01 9.59
CA GLU A 19 -5.92 12.33 10.24
C GLU A 19 -6.20 13.49 9.27
N ASN A 20 -5.78 13.36 8.01
CA ASN A 20 -5.95 14.40 6.99
C ASN A 20 -7.17 14.19 6.08
N LEU A 21 -7.86 13.05 6.20
CA LEU A 21 -9.09 12.80 5.45
C LEU A 21 -10.27 13.52 6.08
N GLU A 22 -11.21 13.99 5.26
CA GLU A 22 -12.51 14.44 5.74
C GLU A 22 -13.44 13.24 6.02
N ASP A 23 -14.41 13.41 6.92
CA ASP A 23 -15.37 12.35 7.24
C ASP A 23 -16.25 11.99 6.03
N SER A 24 -16.57 12.96 5.16
CA SER A 24 -17.25 12.72 3.89
C SER A 24 -16.52 11.70 3.03
N VAL A 25 -15.20 11.83 2.91
CA VAL A 25 -14.36 10.91 2.13
C VAL A 25 -14.28 9.53 2.79
N LEU A 26 -14.17 9.47 4.11
CA LEU A 26 -14.22 8.18 4.82
C LEU A 26 -15.54 7.46 4.61
N ALA A 27 -16.65 8.20 4.61
CA ALA A 27 -17.97 7.65 4.32
C ALA A 27 -18.05 7.13 2.88
N ASP A 28 -17.50 7.85 1.91
CA ASP A 28 -17.44 7.42 0.50
C ASP A 28 -16.63 6.13 0.33
N LEU A 29 -15.42 6.08 0.90
CA LEU A 29 -14.55 4.89 0.85
C LEU A 29 -15.22 3.68 1.51
N ALA A 30 -15.85 3.86 2.68
CA ALA A 30 -16.53 2.79 3.39
C ALA A 30 -17.80 2.32 2.64
N ALA A 31 -18.56 3.24 2.04
CA ALA A 31 -19.76 2.92 1.28
C ALA A 31 -19.47 2.20 -0.05
N ALA A 32 -18.26 2.35 -0.59
CA ALA A 32 -17.79 1.64 -1.78
C ALA A 32 -17.44 0.16 -1.53
N LEU A 33 -17.37 -0.27 -0.26
CA LEU A 33 -17.13 -1.67 0.08
C LEU A 33 -18.38 -2.51 -0.15
N GLU A 34 -18.20 -3.70 -0.71
CA GLU A 34 -19.26 -4.66 -0.99
C GLU A 34 -19.02 -6.01 -0.31
N GLY A 35 -20.10 -6.77 -0.09
CA GLY A 35 -20.06 -8.15 0.42
C GLY A 35 -19.20 -8.33 1.68
N ASP A 36 -18.34 -9.36 1.64
CA ASP A 36 -17.50 -9.75 2.78
C ASP A 36 -16.52 -8.65 3.22
N LEU A 37 -16.10 -7.75 2.30
CA LEU A 37 -15.21 -6.64 2.65
C LEU A 37 -15.93 -5.63 3.54
N LYS A 38 -17.19 -5.31 3.20
CA LYS A 38 -18.03 -4.40 3.99
C LYS A 38 -18.28 -4.95 5.39
N ASP A 39 -18.66 -6.22 5.47
CA ASP A 39 -18.95 -6.89 6.75
C ASP A 39 -17.69 -7.08 7.60
N GLY A 40 -16.57 -7.44 6.96
CA GLY A 40 -15.26 -7.51 7.59
C GLY A 40 -14.83 -6.16 8.16
N PHE A 41 -14.96 -5.09 7.36
CA PHE A 41 -14.62 -3.73 7.76
C PHE A 41 -15.40 -3.28 8.98
N ALA A 42 -16.74 -3.42 8.96
CA ALA A 42 -17.57 -3.08 10.12
C ALA A 42 -17.16 -3.83 11.38
N ARG A 43 -16.84 -5.12 11.26
CA ARG A 43 -16.42 -5.94 12.40
C ARG A 43 -15.09 -5.47 12.99
N ILE A 44 -14.08 -5.17 12.16
CA ILE A 44 -12.74 -4.84 12.66
C ILE A 44 -12.70 -3.49 13.38
N ILE A 45 -13.42 -2.48 12.88
CA ILE A 45 -13.47 -1.15 13.51
C ILE A 45 -14.64 -1.02 14.50
N GLY A 46 -15.53 -2.01 14.53
CA GLY A 46 -16.63 -2.11 15.48
C GLY A 46 -17.76 -1.12 15.21
N LEU A 47 -18.15 -0.98 13.95
CA LEU A 47 -19.34 -0.21 13.58
C LEU A 47 -20.60 -0.86 14.17
N ALA A 48 -21.57 -0.03 14.52
CA ALA A 48 -22.88 -0.48 14.92
C ALA A 48 -23.63 -1.12 13.73
N GLU A 49 -24.59 -1.99 14.04
CA GLU A 49 -25.53 -2.49 13.03
C GLU A 49 -26.29 -1.31 12.40
N GLY A 50 -26.43 -1.33 11.07
CA GLY A 50 -27.04 -0.23 10.32
C GLY A 50 -26.18 1.03 10.15
N ALA A 51 -24.91 1.05 10.61
CA ALA A 51 -24.05 2.22 10.45
C ALA A 51 -23.86 2.66 8.98
N PHE A 52 -23.93 1.73 8.03
CA PHE A 52 -23.85 2.03 6.60
C PHE A 52 -25.13 2.64 6.02
N ASP A 53 -26.24 2.61 6.74
CA ASP A 53 -27.53 3.14 6.28
C ASP A 53 -27.57 4.68 6.41
N ASP A 54 -26.72 5.25 7.27
CA ASP A 54 -26.57 6.70 7.44
C ASP A 54 -25.18 7.18 7.03
N LYS A 55 -25.07 7.53 5.74
CA LYS A 55 -23.82 8.06 5.16
C LYS A 55 -23.35 9.35 5.85
N ALA A 56 -24.25 10.16 6.41
CA ALA A 56 -23.88 11.43 7.03
C ALA A 56 -23.07 11.23 8.33
N THR A 57 -23.30 10.14 9.04
CA THR A 57 -22.60 9.82 10.30
C THR A 57 -21.53 8.73 10.14
N LEU A 58 -21.57 7.97 9.04
CA LEU A 58 -20.65 6.87 8.76
C LEU A 58 -19.17 7.27 8.85
N GLY A 59 -18.78 8.41 8.26
CA GLY A 59 -17.39 8.85 8.25
C GLY A 59 -16.80 9.07 9.64
N ALA A 60 -17.54 9.76 10.50
CA ALA A 60 -17.14 10.00 11.89
C ALA A 60 -17.07 8.68 12.68
N ALA A 61 -18.04 7.77 12.48
CA ALA A 61 -18.04 6.46 13.12
C ALA A 61 -16.84 5.59 12.68
N VAL A 62 -16.48 5.65 11.39
CA VAL A 62 -15.28 4.98 10.86
C VAL A 62 -14.02 5.52 11.53
N ARG A 63 -13.86 6.85 11.57
CA ARG A 63 -12.71 7.50 12.22
C ARG A 63 -12.59 7.10 13.69
N GLU A 64 -13.69 7.17 14.44
CA GLU A 64 -13.71 6.78 15.85
C GLU A 64 -13.32 5.30 16.02
N GLY A 65 -13.90 4.42 15.21
CA GLY A 65 -13.62 2.99 15.25
C GLY A 65 -12.15 2.66 15.01
N ILE A 66 -11.56 3.27 13.97
CA ILE A 66 -10.13 3.14 13.64
C ILE A 66 -9.26 3.58 14.82
N ALA A 67 -9.50 4.77 15.37
CA ALA A 67 -8.70 5.34 16.45
C ALA A 67 -8.82 4.52 17.74
N LYS A 68 -10.05 4.20 18.15
CA LYS A 68 -10.35 3.48 19.39
C LYS A 68 -9.75 2.08 19.42
N ARG A 69 -9.75 1.39 18.28
CA ARG A 69 -9.25 0.02 18.15
C ARG A 69 -7.80 -0.06 17.66
N ARG A 70 -7.20 1.05 17.23
CA ARG A 70 -5.85 1.12 16.66
C ARG A 70 -5.71 0.24 15.42
N MET A 71 -6.68 0.35 14.53
CA MET A 71 -6.80 -0.47 13.32
C MET A 71 -6.46 0.32 12.05
N ALA A 72 -5.60 1.33 12.13
CA ALA A 72 -5.29 2.18 10.99
C ALA A 72 -4.69 1.36 9.83
N HIS A 73 -3.72 0.50 10.12
CA HIS A 73 -3.19 -0.41 9.11
C HIS A 73 -4.28 -1.24 8.42
N ASP A 74 -5.06 -2.00 9.18
CA ASP A 74 -6.01 -2.96 8.62
C ASP A 74 -7.20 -2.27 7.93
N ALA A 75 -7.66 -1.14 8.48
CA ALA A 75 -8.69 -0.32 7.86
C ALA A 75 -8.21 0.27 6.53
N GLY A 76 -6.97 0.76 6.47
CA GLY A 76 -6.39 1.34 5.26
C GLY A 76 -6.26 0.33 4.12
N VAL A 77 -5.85 -0.91 4.45
CA VAL A 77 -5.80 -2.01 3.49
C VAL A 77 -7.20 -2.33 2.95
N ILE A 78 -8.19 -2.52 3.83
CA ILE A 78 -9.55 -2.89 3.40
C ILE A 78 -10.21 -1.78 2.57
N LEU A 79 -10.06 -0.52 2.97
CA LEU A 79 -10.62 0.62 2.21
C LEU A 79 -9.95 0.82 0.85
N ALA A 80 -8.69 0.36 0.68
CA ALA A 80 -7.99 0.38 -0.59
C ALA A 80 -8.28 -0.85 -1.47
N GLU A 81 -8.92 -1.88 -0.93
CA GLU A 81 -9.02 -3.20 -1.58
C GLU A 81 -9.69 -3.14 -2.97
N PRO A 82 -10.82 -2.41 -3.18
CA PRO A 82 -11.42 -2.31 -4.52
C PRO A 82 -10.47 -1.70 -5.56
N CYS A 83 -9.71 -0.67 -5.16
CA CYS A 83 -8.70 -0.04 -6.01
C CYS A 83 -7.53 -0.99 -6.28
N THR A 84 -7.12 -1.75 -5.27
CA THR A 84 -5.99 -2.69 -5.34
C THR A 84 -6.29 -3.86 -6.26
N GLN A 85 -7.47 -4.49 -6.12
CA GLN A 85 -7.90 -5.59 -6.99
C GLN A 85 -7.94 -5.15 -8.45
N TRP A 86 -8.55 -3.99 -8.72
CA TRP A 86 -8.58 -3.44 -10.07
C TRP A 86 -7.16 -3.13 -10.60
N ALA A 87 -6.28 -2.54 -9.80
CA ALA A 87 -4.91 -2.27 -10.22
C ALA A 87 -4.14 -3.57 -10.57
N ILE A 88 -4.36 -4.65 -9.82
CA ILE A 88 -3.77 -5.96 -10.09
C ILE A 88 -4.30 -6.51 -11.43
N GLU A 89 -5.60 -6.40 -11.70
CA GLU A 89 -6.20 -6.83 -12.96
C GLU A 89 -5.64 -6.05 -14.17
N GLU A 90 -5.53 -4.73 -14.08
CA GLU A 90 -5.00 -3.89 -15.17
C GLU A 90 -3.51 -4.09 -15.41
N LEU A 91 -2.73 -4.30 -14.35
CA LEU A 91 -1.29 -4.54 -14.47
C LEU A 91 -0.96 -5.98 -14.90
N GLY A 92 -1.87 -6.93 -14.67
CA GLY A 92 -1.66 -8.35 -15.00
C GLY A 92 -0.37 -8.89 -14.39
N ASP A 93 0.50 -9.46 -15.23
CA ASP A 93 1.79 -10.01 -14.81
C ASP A 93 2.72 -8.96 -14.17
N SER A 94 2.59 -7.68 -14.54
CA SER A 94 3.38 -6.60 -13.95
C SER A 94 2.94 -6.22 -12.53
N SER A 95 1.80 -6.73 -12.05
CA SER A 95 1.26 -6.39 -10.72
C SER A 95 2.20 -6.79 -9.56
N GLU A 96 3.05 -7.82 -9.75
CA GLU A 96 3.98 -8.28 -8.72
C GLU A 96 5.20 -7.36 -8.53
N ASP A 97 5.61 -6.61 -9.57
CA ASP A 97 6.72 -5.64 -9.51
C ASP A 97 6.56 -4.54 -10.58
N PRO A 98 5.53 -3.68 -10.46
CA PRO A 98 5.25 -2.67 -11.47
C PRO A 98 6.34 -1.60 -11.46
N THR A 99 6.70 -1.15 -12.66
CA THR A 99 7.64 -0.05 -12.87
C THR A 99 6.97 1.30 -12.60
N LEU A 100 7.79 2.35 -12.39
CA LEU A 100 7.27 3.70 -12.22
C LEU A 100 6.46 4.18 -13.45
N ASP A 101 6.88 3.81 -14.67
CA ASP A 101 6.18 4.18 -15.90
C ASP A 101 4.80 3.52 -16.00
N GLU A 102 4.70 2.23 -15.65
CA GLU A 102 3.42 1.52 -15.60
C GLU A 102 2.49 2.12 -14.54
N LEU A 103 3.02 2.47 -13.37
CA LEU A 103 2.25 3.16 -12.34
C LEU A 103 1.76 4.53 -12.83
N ASN A 104 2.62 5.33 -13.46
CA ASN A 104 2.21 6.64 -13.99
C ASN A 104 1.13 6.54 -15.09
N ALA A 105 1.11 5.46 -15.87
CA ALA A 105 0.05 5.19 -16.84
C ALA A 105 -1.27 4.72 -16.18
N LEU A 106 -1.18 3.94 -15.10
CA LEU A 106 -2.32 3.39 -14.38
C LEU A 106 -3.02 4.42 -13.47
N LEU A 107 -2.24 5.21 -12.73
CA LEU A 107 -2.75 6.06 -11.64
C LEU A 107 -3.82 7.07 -12.06
N PRO A 108 -3.76 7.75 -13.24
CA PRO A 108 -4.83 8.65 -13.67
C PRO A 108 -6.19 7.94 -13.77
N GLN A 109 -6.20 6.71 -14.30
CA GLN A 109 -7.41 5.90 -14.44
C GLN A 109 -7.90 5.42 -13.07
N ALA A 110 -6.98 5.02 -12.18
CA ALA A 110 -7.30 4.66 -10.80
C ALA A 110 -7.95 5.83 -10.04
N ILE A 111 -7.40 7.04 -10.18
CA ILE A 111 -7.90 8.24 -9.53
C ILE A 111 -9.29 8.62 -10.07
N GLU A 112 -9.52 8.49 -11.38
CA GLU A 112 -10.83 8.74 -11.98
C GLU A 112 -11.89 7.76 -11.44
N LYS A 113 -11.52 6.48 -11.31
CA LYS A 113 -12.45 5.41 -10.92
C LYS A 113 -12.73 5.35 -9.42
N PHE A 114 -11.72 5.54 -8.58
CA PHE A 114 -11.80 5.32 -7.12
C PHE A 114 -11.54 6.58 -6.29
N GLY A 115 -11.12 7.68 -6.92
CA GLY A 115 -10.70 8.88 -6.23
C GLY A 115 -9.26 8.81 -5.72
N LEU A 116 -8.69 10.00 -5.46
CA LEU A 116 -7.29 10.13 -5.04
C LEU A 116 -6.99 9.40 -3.72
N GLU A 117 -7.93 9.41 -2.78
CA GLU A 117 -7.68 8.90 -1.43
C GLU A 117 -7.65 7.37 -1.38
N ALA A 118 -8.47 6.67 -2.17
CA ALA A 118 -8.35 5.22 -2.34
C ALA A 118 -6.99 4.83 -2.91
N VAL A 119 -6.54 5.58 -3.94
CA VAL A 119 -5.23 5.37 -4.57
C VAL A 119 -4.09 5.66 -3.60
N ARG A 120 -4.20 6.70 -2.75
CA ARG A 120 -3.21 7.00 -1.70
C ARG A 120 -3.09 5.85 -0.69
N LEU A 121 -4.21 5.27 -0.25
CA LEU A 121 -4.21 4.14 0.67
C LEU A 121 -3.55 2.90 0.06
N MET A 122 -3.81 2.61 -1.22
CA MET A 122 -3.12 1.56 -1.98
C MET A 122 -1.61 1.85 -2.10
N VAL A 123 -1.22 3.08 -2.44
CA VAL A 123 0.19 3.46 -2.54
C VAL A 123 0.92 3.28 -1.21
N ILE A 124 0.29 3.66 -0.08
CA ILE A 124 0.85 3.42 1.26
C ILE A 124 1.14 1.92 1.47
N GLN A 125 0.21 1.04 1.11
CA GLN A 125 0.33 -0.42 1.26
C GLN A 125 1.60 -0.97 0.60
N TYR A 126 1.85 -0.55 -0.63
CA TYR A 126 2.94 -1.11 -1.46
C TYR A 126 4.23 -0.28 -1.45
N SER A 127 4.22 0.92 -0.86
CA SER A 127 5.36 1.85 -0.75
C SER A 127 6.60 1.30 -0.03
N ARG A 128 6.55 0.07 0.48
CA ARG A 128 7.65 -0.57 1.22
C ARG A 128 8.11 -1.87 0.60
N SER A 129 7.19 -2.60 -0.02
CA SER A 129 7.41 -3.89 -0.65
C SER A 129 7.89 -3.74 -2.09
N LEU A 130 7.31 -2.81 -2.85
CA LEU A 130 7.52 -2.69 -4.29
C LEU A 130 8.45 -1.53 -4.65
N LYS A 131 9.29 -1.71 -5.67
CA LYS A 131 10.26 -0.68 -6.07
C LYS A 131 9.56 0.51 -6.76
N GLY A 132 8.66 0.25 -7.71
CA GLY A 132 7.94 1.31 -8.42
C GLY A 132 7.16 2.22 -7.46
N PHE A 133 6.45 1.65 -6.49
CA PHE A 133 5.72 2.43 -5.48
C PHE A 133 6.65 3.27 -4.58
N ARG A 134 7.87 2.78 -4.28
CA ARG A 134 8.87 3.59 -3.55
C ARG A 134 9.36 4.76 -4.38
N GLU A 135 9.60 4.56 -5.66
CA GLU A 135 10.01 5.62 -6.58
C GLU A 135 8.90 6.66 -6.73
N LEU A 136 7.66 6.19 -6.94
CA LEU A 136 6.46 7.03 -7.05
C LEU A 136 6.32 7.99 -5.87
N VAL A 137 6.41 7.47 -4.64
CA VAL A 137 6.28 8.27 -3.42
C VAL A 137 7.39 9.33 -3.29
N ASN A 138 8.57 9.09 -3.87
CA ASN A 138 9.67 10.05 -3.84
C ASN A 138 9.60 11.08 -4.99
N SER A 139 8.86 10.78 -6.06
CA SER A 139 8.79 11.62 -7.26
C SER A 139 7.48 12.40 -7.41
N ASP A 140 6.39 11.94 -6.78
CA ASP A 140 5.05 12.53 -6.91
C ASP A 140 4.55 13.05 -5.56
N ASP A 141 4.48 14.39 -5.45
CA ASP A 141 4.06 15.10 -4.24
C ASP A 141 2.66 14.72 -3.77
N ARG A 142 1.78 14.22 -4.66
CA ARG A 142 0.44 13.76 -4.28
C ARG A 142 0.49 12.57 -3.34
N PHE A 143 1.53 11.76 -3.45
CA PHE A 143 1.77 10.55 -2.66
C PHE A 143 2.94 10.70 -1.69
N ALA A 144 3.55 11.88 -1.61
CA ALA A 144 4.59 12.16 -0.65
C ALA A 144 4.08 11.82 0.75
N MET A 145 4.87 11.05 1.49
CA MET A 145 4.54 10.60 2.84
C MET A 145 4.82 11.72 3.86
N GLY A 146 4.25 12.89 3.59
CA GLY A 146 4.28 14.08 4.42
C GLY A 146 3.12 14.09 5.40
N GLY A 147 3.17 13.23 6.42
CA GLY A 147 2.69 13.71 7.71
C GLY A 147 3.69 14.78 8.14
N THR A 148 3.24 16.00 8.44
CA THR A 148 4.08 17.16 8.80
C THR A 148 5.31 16.75 9.65
N ALA A 149 6.44 16.58 8.99
CA ALA A 149 7.72 16.26 9.62
C ALA A 149 8.73 17.26 9.07
N ALA A 150 9.40 17.95 9.99
CA ALA A 150 10.45 18.92 9.72
C ALA A 150 11.46 18.41 8.68
N PRO A 151 12.06 19.30 7.86
CA PRO A 151 12.89 18.90 6.73
C PRO A 151 14.07 18.04 7.20
N VAL A 152 14.13 16.81 6.72
CA VAL A 152 15.28 15.92 6.94
C VAL A 152 16.30 16.24 5.85
N VAL A 153 17.44 16.78 6.26
CA VAL A 153 18.62 16.99 5.41
C VAL A 153 19.09 15.62 4.89
N VAL A 154 19.08 15.45 3.58
CA VAL A 154 19.50 14.22 2.91
C VAL A 154 21.02 14.11 3.01
N LEU A 155 21.53 13.07 3.67
CA LEU A 155 22.92 12.62 3.54
C LEU A 155 22.97 11.68 2.33
N GLU A 156 23.56 12.14 1.23
CA GLU A 156 23.84 11.36 0.03
C GLU A 156 24.65 10.11 0.40
N LYS A 157 24.18 8.93 -0.04
CA LYS A 157 24.95 7.68 0.04
C LYS A 157 25.24 7.18 -1.37
N ASP A 158 26.53 6.99 -1.60
CA ASP A 158 27.22 6.71 -2.86
C ASP A 158 26.69 5.46 -3.60
N GLU A 159 26.27 5.64 -4.85
CA GLU A 159 25.69 4.61 -5.72
C GLU A 159 26.66 3.44 -6.02
N ALA A 160 27.97 3.66 -5.90
CA ALA A 160 28.99 2.67 -6.21
C ALA A 160 28.94 1.45 -5.28
N GLU A 161 28.64 1.65 -3.99
CA GLU A 161 28.54 0.55 -3.00
C GLU A 161 27.29 -0.33 -3.24
N GLN A 162 26.21 0.26 -3.74
CA GLN A 162 24.99 -0.48 -4.06
C GLN A 162 25.15 -1.31 -5.33
N ALA A 163 25.90 -0.81 -6.33
CA ALA A 163 26.22 -1.55 -7.54
C ALA A 163 27.03 -2.82 -7.24
N ALA A 164 28.07 -2.72 -6.40
CA ALA A 164 28.88 -3.87 -5.97
C ALA A 164 28.06 -4.94 -5.23
N LYS A 165 27.09 -4.52 -4.42
CA LYS A 165 26.21 -5.43 -3.68
C LYS A 165 25.18 -6.14 -4.57
N ARG A 166 24.81 -5.53 -5.71
CA ARG A 166 23.92 -6.13 -6.74
C ARG A 166 24.63 -7.21 -7.55
N GLU A 167 25.88 -6.98 -7.94
CA GLU A 167 26.73 -7.96 -8.65
C GLU A 167 26.94 -9.22 -7.81
N ALA A 168 27.23 -9.06 -6.51
CA ALA A 168 27.41 -10.18 -5.59
C ALA A 168 26.13 -11.04 -5.42
N ARG A 169 24.95 -10.41 -5.51
CA ARG A 169 23.65 -11.11 -5.40
C ARG A 169 23.29 -11.85 -6.69
N LYS A 170 23.67 -11.32 -7.85
CA LYS A 170 23.48 -11.94 -9.16
C LYS A 170 24.37 -13.18 -9.34
N ALA A 171 25.63 -13.11 -8.90
CA ALA A 171 26.55 -14.25 -8.89
C ALA A 171 26.05 -15.39 -7.98
N ARG A 172 25.49 -15.06 -6.80
CA ARG A 172 24.95 -16.07 -5.87
C ARG A 172 23.71 -16.76 -6.43
N LYS A 173 22.79 -16.01 -7.06
CA LYS A 173 21.60 -16.59 -7.72
C LYS A 173 21.97 -17.51 -8.89
N ALA A 174 22.96 -17.14 -9.70
CA ALA A 174 23.43 -17.97 -10.81
C ALA A 174 24.06 -19.30 -10.33
N ALA A 175 24.85 -19.25 -9.24
CA ALA A 175 25.44 -20.44 -8.65
C ALA A 175 24.41 -21.40 -8.04
N GLU A 176 23.34 -20.87 -7.43
CA GLU A 176 22.24 -21.70 -6.91
C GLU A 176 21.39 -22.32 -8.03
N ALA A 177 21.14 -21.59 -9.13
CA ALA A 177 20.42 -22.11 -10.29
C ALA A 177 21.19 -23.25 -10.98
N ALA A 178 22.51 -23.11 -11.14
CA ALA A 178 23.36 -24.15 -11.73
C ALA A 178 23.44 -25.42 -10.86
N LYS A 179 23.41 -25.29 -9.53
CA LYS A 179 23.35 -26.44 -8.60
C LYS A 179 22.01 -27.17 -8.67
N LYS A 180 20.89 -26.43 -8.76
CA LYS A 180 19.55 -27.02 -8.92
C LYS A 180 19.39 -27.76 -10.26
N ALA A 181 19.96 -27.24 -11.35
CA ALA A 181 19.92 -27.88 -12.66
C ALA A 181 20.71 -29.22 -12.72
N LYS A 182 21.83 -29.33 -11.97
CA LYS A 182 22.59 -30.58 -11.88
C LYS A 182 21.89 -31.65 -11.03
N GLN A 183 21.10 -31.26 -10.04
CA GLN A 183 20.34 -32.21 -9.20
C GLN A 183 19.10 -32.79 -9.90
N SER A 184 18.47 -32.06 -10.83
CA SER A 184 17.30 -32.56 -11.57
C SER A 184 17.65 -33.48 -12.75
N GLY A 185 18.89 -33.46 -13.24
CA GLY A 185 19.37 -34.32 -14.33
C GLY A 185 19.82 -35.73 -13.93
N SER A 186 19.93 -36.03 -12.63
CA SER A 186 20.47 -37.31 -12.13
C SER A 186 19.39 -38.35 -11.75
N ARG A 187 18.11 -38.10 -12.06
CA ARG A 187 16.98 -39.03 -11.84
C ARG A 187 16.29 -39.39 -13.17
N ARG A 188 17.05 -39.94 -14.11
CA ARG A 188 16.51 -40.73 -15.24
C ARG A 188 17.35 -41.98 -15.39
#